data_AF-A0A2V8G7V2-F1
#
_entry.id   AF-A0A2V8G7V2-F1
#
_cell.length_a   1.000
_cell.length_b   1.000
_cell.length_c   1.000
_cell.angle_alpha   90.00
_cell.angle_beta   90.00
_cell.angle_gamma   90.00
#
_symmetry.space_group_name_H-M   'P 1'
#
loop_
_entity.id
_entity.type
_entity.pdbx_description
1 polymer ?
#
loop_
_entity_poly.entity_id
_entity_poly.type
_entity_poly.pdbx_seq_one_letter_code
_entity_poly.pdbx_strand_id
1 'polypeptide(L)'
;MATRLSQPKLLLDARVYLSGPMDFVASRADEKKHGWRNRVGEVLRHFGVTVFDPWMKPDIRGLHEFGREDEGTTEERDKWTFEMGPAGAAARAACADAFWPMLHVDLRMVDTSDFIVSYCPTNIYSVGTPHEIILCRQQHKPVLFVSPYVDFPALDDLEAHLKQRHDDRGLALLETLKAEVPIKGNPTGAPSLWYLPLVGGEHFFDGFGFADYRRSFDWPDTPLDAHEAQHPPRKPLLPFLASLNERLPEKWDRARRKFVPNDDWLFWELSRSEKQAPARRRR
;
A
#
# COMPACT_ATOMS: atom_id res chain seq x y z
N MET A 1 14.70 21.89 8.71
CA MET A 1 14.37 21.70 10.15
C MET A 1 13.73 20.33 10.26
N ALA A 2 14.09 19.49 11.24
CA ALA A 2 13.42 18.19 11.39
C ALA A 2 11.95 18.42 11.79
N THR A 3 11.01 17.77 11.11
CA THR A 3 9.59 17.89 11.43
C THR A 3 9.35 17.22 12.78
N ARG A 4 9.01 18.02 13.80
CA ARG A 4 8.63 17.51 15.11
C ARG A 4 7.19 17.01 15.03
N LEU A 5 7.02 15.69 15.18
CA LEU A 5 5.69 15.10 15.22
C LEU A 5 4.93 15.53 16.47
N SER A 6 3.63 15.73 16.31
CA SER A 6 2.72 15.98 17.42
C SER A 6 2.34 14.68 18.13
N GLN A 7 1.86 14.83 19.35
CA GLN A 7 1.33 13.71 20.14
C GLN A 7 0.08 13.11 19.47
N PRO A 8 -0.25 11.83 19.75
CA PRO A 8 -1.50 11.20 19.32
C PRO A 8 -2.74 12.07 19.61
N LYS A 9 -3.59 12.25 18.60
CA LYS A 9 -4.81 13.06 18.69
C LYS A 9 -5.94 12.42 17.89
N LEU A 10 -6.23 12.91 16.69
CA LEU A 10 -7.39 12.49 15.90
C LEU A 10 -7.24 11.04 15.39
N LEU A 11 -6.00 10.61 15.17
CA LEU A 11 -5.67 9.25 14.72
C LEU A 11 -5.49 8.24 15.86
N LEU A 12 -5.57 8.68 17.12
CA LEU A 12 -5.44 7.78 18.27
C LEU A 12 -6.51 6.68 18.19
N ASP A 13 -6.09 5.43 18.38
CA ASP A 13 -6.93 4.22 18.34
C ASP A 13 -7.53 3.89 16.96
N ALA A 14 -7.21 4.68 15.92
CA ALA A 14 -7.59 4.34 14.56
C ALA A 14 -6.83 3.09 14.07
N ARG A 15 -7.36 2.44 13.04
CA ARG A 15 -6.78 1.26 12.40
C ARG A 15 -6.52 1.53 10.94
N VAL A 16 -5.35 1.13 10.46
CA VAL A 16 -4.93 1.33 9.06
C VAL A 16 -4.37 0.05 8.48
N TYR A 17 -4.71 -0.23 7.22
CA TYR A 17 -4.09 -1.31 6.45
C TYR A 17 -3.12 -0.74 5.41
N LEU A 18 -1.94 -1.36 5.29
CA LEU A 18 -0.88 -0.97 4.37
C LEU A 18 -0.86 -1.86 3.12
N SER A 19 -1.64 -1.44 2.13
CA SER A 19 -1.86 -2.11 0.86
C SER A 19 -0.78 -1.76 -0.18
N GLY A 20 -0.35 -2.73 -0.98
CA GLY A 20 0.65 -2.53 -2.04
C GLY A 20 1.27 -3.84 -2.52
N PRO A 21 2.11 -3.82 -3.57
CA PRO A 21 2.74 -5.02 -4.09
C PRO A 21 3.56 -5.79 -3.04
N MET A 22 3.58 -7.11 -3.17
CA MET A 22 4.37 -8.05 -2.35
C MET A 22 5.02 -9.14 -3.21
N ASP A 23 4.29 -9.75 -4.13
CA ASP A 23 4.81 -10.90 -4.91
C ASP A 23 5.76 -10.49 -6.04
N PHE A 24 5.42 -9.45 -6.79
CA PHE A 24 6.14 -9.03 -8.00
C PHE A 24 7.16 -7.90 -7.72
N VAL A 25 7.54 -7.72 -6.46
CA VAL A 25 8.59 -6.77 -6.08
C VAL A 25 9.97 -7.38 -6.38
N ALA A 26 10.98 -6.53 -6.55
CA ALA A 26 12.34 -6.99 -6.88
C ALA A 26 12.94 -7.94 -5.82
N SER A 27 12.61 -7.72 -4.53
CA SER A 27 13.06 -8.55 -3.42
C SER A 27 12.06 -8.50 -2.28
N ARG A 28 11.39 -9.64 -2.00
CA ARG A 28 10.45 -9.77 -0.87
C ARG A 28 11.15 -9.51 0.46
N ALA A 29 12.38 -10.02 0.62
CA ALA A 29 13.17 -9.86 1.83
C ALA A 29 13.52 -8.40 2.10
N ASP A 30 13.93 -7.66 1.07
CA ASP A 30 14.26 -6.25 1.21
C ASP A 30 13.00 -5.40 1.43
N GLU A 31 11.90 -5.66 0.73
CA GLU A 31 10.64 -4.96 0.98
C GLU A 31 10.11 -5.21 2.40
N LYS A 32 10.20 -6.44 2.92
CA LYS A 32 9.79 -6.76 4.29
C LYS A 32 10.65 -6.04 5.33
N LYS A 33 11.96 -5.92 5.11
CA LYS A 33 12.90 -5.36 6.09
C LYS A 33 13.09 -3.84 5.97
N HIS A 34 13.09 -3.32 4.76
CA HIS A 34 13.48 -1.95 4.43
C HIS A 34 12.44 -1.20 3.59
N GLY A 35 11.31 -1.84 3.25
CA GLY A 35 10.27 -1.24 2.44
C GLY A 35 9.52 -0.10 3.13
N TRP A 36 8.74 0.62 2.33
CA TRP A 36 8.00 1.81 2.74
C TRP A 36 7.03 1.57 3.91
N ARG A 37 6.48 0.35 4.04
CA ARG A 37 5.51 -0.02 5.08
C ARG A 37 6.07 0.15 6.48
N ASN A 38 7.34 -0.17 6.69
CA ASN A 38 7.99 -0.03 7.99
C ASN A 38 8.00 1.44 8.43
N ARG A 39 8.43 2.34 7.54
CA ARG A 39 8.54 3.78 7.81
C ARG A 39 7.17 4.45 8.00
N VAL A 40 6.23 4.18 7.09
CA VAL A 40 4.85 4.68 7.22
C VAL A 40 4.19 4.13 8.48
N GLY A 41 4.41 2.85 8.79
CA GLY A 41 3.94 2.20 10.00
C GLY A 41 4.50 2.83 11.28
N GLU A 42 5.79 3.18 11.33
CA GLU A 42 6.39 3.87 12.48
C GLU A 42 5.76 5.26 12.73
N VAL A 43 5.51 6.04 11.68
CA VAL A 43 4.80 7.33 11.80
C VAL A 43 3.38 7.14 12.31
N LEU A 44 2.64 6.17 11.76
CA LEU A 44 1.26 5.91 12.18
C LEU A 44 1.19 5.38 13.62
N ARG A 45 2.09 4.48 14.02
CA ARG A 45 2.20 4.01 15.41
C ARG A 45 2.56 5.15 16.36
N HIS A 46 3.39 6.11 15.95
CA HIS A 46 3.67 7.31 16.73
C HIS A 46 2.39 8.12 17.03
N PHE A 47 1.41 8.12 16.13
CA PHE A 47 0.10 8.74 16.34
C PHE A 47 -0.91 7.86 17.08
N GLY A 48 -0.50 6.69 17.58
CA GLY A 48 -1.38 5.76 18.29
C GLY A 48 -2.29 4.93 17.38
N VAL A 49 -1.96 4.82 16.09
CA VAL A 49 -2.70 4.01 15.12
C VAL A 49 -2.28 2.54 15.22
N THR A 50 -3.25 1.63 15.19
CA THR A 50 -3.00 0.21 14.98
C THR A 50 -2.73 -0.05 13.50
N VAL A 51 -1.53 -0.54 13.18
CA VAL A 51 -1.09 -0.78 11.80
C VAL A 51 -1.22 -2.26 11.46
N PHE A 52 -2.03 -2.56 10.44
CA PHE A 52 -2.09 -3.86 9.80
C PHE A 52 -1.16 -3.87 8.58
N ASP A 53 -0.07 -4.64 8.70
CA ASP A 53 0.92 -4.86 7.64
C ASP A 53 0.80 -6.32 7.17
N PRO A 54 0.56 -6.59 5.88
CA PRO A 54 0.44 -7.96 5.37
C PRO A 54 1.72 -8.79 5.53
N TRP A 55 2.90 -8.18 5.68
CA TRP A 55 4.13 -8.92 6.01
C TRP A 55 4.18 -9.43 7.46
N MET A 56 3.40 -8.80 8.34
CA MET A 56 3.41 -9.01 9.79
C MET A 56 1.98 -9.12 10.31
N LYS A 57 1.28 -10.18 9.88
CA LYS A 57 -0.13 -10.42 10.20
C LYS A 57 -0.30 -10.66 11.71
N PRO A 58 -1.34 -10.06 12.35
CA PRO A 58 -1.62 -10.29 13.77
C PRO A 58 -2.12 -11.72 14.01
N ASP A 59 -1.90 -12.24 15.21
CA ASP A 59 -2.46 -13.52 15.63
C ASP A 59 -3.99 -13.46 15.71
N ILE A 60 -4.64 -14.52 15.24
CA ILE A 60 -6.09 -14.64 15.27
C ILE A 60 -6.50 -15.41 16.51
N ARG A 61 -7.32 -14.78 17.34
CA ARG A 61 -7.79 -15.39 18.58
C ARG A 61 -8.57 -16.68 18.27
N GLY A 62 -8.10 -17.79 18.82
CA GLY A 62 -8.74 -19.10 18.67
C GLY A 62 -8.38 -19.85 17.38
N LEU A 63 -7.52 -19.29 16.52
CA LEU A 63 -7.01 -19.95 15.32
C LEU A 63 -5.47 -19.84 15.30
N HIS A 64 -4.78 -20.93 15.61
CA HIS A 64 -3.32 -20.97 15.54
C HIS A 64 -2.87 -20.96 14.08
N GLU A 65 -1.92 -20.08 13.74
CA GLU A 65 -1.22 -20.01 12.44
C GLU A 65 -2.09 -19.74 11.19
N PHE A 66 -3.39 -19.45 11.37
CA PHE A 66 -4.29 -19.20 10.24
C PHE A 66 -3.87 -17.98 9.41
N GLY A 67 -3.66 -18.20 8.11
CA GLY A 67 -3.34 -17.14 7.13
C GLY A 67 -1.90 -16.63 7.19
N ARG A 68 -1.00 -17.28 7.94
CA ARG A 68 0.44 -17.00 7.86
C ARG A 68 0.99 -17.46 6.52
N GLU A 69 1.79 -16.60 5.90
CA GLU A 69 2.51 -16.88 4.67
C GLU A 69 3.88 -17.47 5.00
N ASP A 70 4.05 -18.74 4.67
CA ASP A 70 5.33 -19.44 4.79
C ASP A 70 5.98 -19.56 3.38
N GLU A 71 7.29 -19.83 3.34
CA GLU A 71 8.06 -19.96 2.09
C GLU A 71 7.47 -21.02 1.12
N GLY A 72 6.74 -22.02 1.64
CA GLY A 72 6.12 -23.11 0.87
C GLY A 72 4.83 -22.75 0.11
N THR A 73 4.27 -21.54 0.29
CA THR A 73 3.04 -21.12 -0.41
C THR A 73 3.20 -21.05 -1.93
N THR A 74 4.44 -20.90 -2.41
CA THR A 74 4.78 -20.93 -3.84
C THR A 74 4.64 -22.33 -4.44
N GLU A 75 4.90 -23.40 -3.66
CA GLU A 75 4.88 -24.79 -4.13
C GLU A 75 3.46 -25.31 -4.40
N GLU A 76 2.45 -24.77 -3.70
CA GLU A 76 1.05 -25.12 -3.95
C GLU A 76 0.56 -24.61 -5.31
N ARG A 77 1.09 -23.47 -5.78
CA ARG A 77 0.74 -22.93 -7.10
C ARG A 77 1.19 -23.85 -8.23
N ASP A 78 2.31 -24.54 -8.06
CA ASP A 78 2.85 -25.46 -9.08
C ASP A 78 1.95 -26.69 -9.30
N LYS A 79 1.05 -26.97 -8.35
CA LYS A 79 0.04 -28.05 -8.47
C LYS A 79 -1.19 -27.63 -9.29
N TRP A 80 -1.32 -26.35 -9.63
CA TRP A 80 -2.45 -25.85 -10.43
C TRP A 80 -2.44 -26.42 -11.86
N THR A 81 -3.61 -26.79 -12.37
CA THR A 81 -3.74 -27.33 -13.74
C THR A 81 -5.01 -26.88 -14.46
N PHE A 82 -4.89 -26.76 -15.79
CA PHE A 82 -6.00 -26.51 -16.71
C PHE A 82 -6.73 -27.79 -17.15
N GLU A 83 -6.28 -28.97 -16.70
CA GLU A 83 -6.93 -30.23 -17.03
C GLU A 83 -8.41 -30.25 -16.60
N MET A 84 -9.24 -30.83 -17.46
CA MET A 84 -10.67 -30.99 -17.23
C MET A 84 -10.96 -32.32 -16.52
N GLY A 85 -12.11 -32.41 -15.87
CA GLY A 85 -12.54 -33.61 -15.15
C GLY A 85 -12.19 -33.63 -13.66
N PRO A 86 -12.49 -34.73 -12.95
CA PRO A 86 -12.42 -34.78 -11.49
C PRO A 86 -11.02 -34.49 -10.90
N ALA A 87 -9.96 -35.00 -11.53
CA ALA A 87 -8.60 -34.82 -11.04
C ALA A 87 -8.14 -33.35 -11.13
N GLY A 88 -8.33 -32.71 -12.29
CA GLY A 88 -8.02 -31.30 -12.47
C GLY A 88 -8.88 -30.38 -11.59
N ALA A 89 -10.16 -30.72 -11.39
CA ALA A 89 -11.03 -30.00 -10.46
C ALA A 89 -10.52 -30.10 -9.01
N ALA A 90 -10.09 -31.28 -8.56
CA ALA A 90 -9.53 -31.49 -7.23
C ALA A 90 -8.23 -30.70 -7.01
N ALA A 91 -7.33 -30.69 -8.01
CA ALA A 91 -6.09 -29.92 -7.94
C ALA A 91 -6.34 -28.41 -7.80
N ARG A 92 -7.27 -27.86 -8.60
CA ARG A 92 -7.66 -26.44 -8.50
C ARG A 92 -8.32 -26.10 -7.16
N ALA A 93 -9.19 -26.97 -6.66
CA ALA A 93 -9.82 -26.79 -5.35
C ALA A 93 -8.78 -26.78 -4.23
N ALA A 94 -7.84 -27.73 -4.23
CA ALA A 94 -6.76 -27.78 -3.25
C ALA A 94 -5.90 -26.50 -3.25
N CYS A 95 -5.53 -25.97 -4.42
CA CYS A 95 -4.80 -24.71 -4.53
C CYS A 95 -5.61 -23.53 -3.94
N ALA A 96 -6.91 -23.46 -4.26
CA ALA A 96 -7.79 -22.40 -3.77
C ALA A 96 -7.95 -22.47 -2.24
N ASP A 97 -8.17 -23.67 -1.70
CA ASP A 97 -8.32 -23.90 -0.26
C ASP A 97 -7.03 -23.58 0.51
N ALA A 98 -5.86 -23.92 -0.06
CA ALA A 98 -4.56 -23.60 0.52
C ALA A 98 -4.32 -22.08 0.58
N PHE A 99 -4.72 -21.33 -0.45
CA PHE A 99 -4.49 -19.89 -0.50
C PHE A 99 -5.55 -19.07 0.25
N TRP A 100 -6.75 -19.61 0.41
CA TRP A 100 -7.89 -18.92 1.01
C TRP A 100 -7.61 -18.27 2.38
N PRO A 101 -6.95 -18.94 3.36
CA PRO A 101 -6.66 -18.33 4.66
C PRO A 101 -5.86 -17.03 4.54
N MET A 102 -4.86 -16.97 3.66
CA MET A 102 -4.00 -15.79 3.50
C MET A 102 -4.81 -14.61 2.96
N LEU A 103 -5.53 -14.83 1.85
CA LEU A 103 -6.43 -13.84 1.27
C LEU A 103 -7.48 -13.38 2.30
N HIS A 104 -8.08 -14.31 3.02
CA HIS A 104 -9.14 -14.00 3.97
C HIS A 104 -8.66 -13.11 5.11
N VAL A 105 -7.45 -13.34 5.64
CA VAL A 105 -6.87 -12.50 6.70
C VAL A 105 -6.59 -11.09 6.19
N ASP A 106 -6.04 -10.94 4.99
CA ASP A 106 -5.76 -9.62 4.41
C ASP A 106 -7.04 -8.82 4.19
N LEU A 107 -8.07 -9.47 3.61
CA LEU A 107 -9.38 -8.82 3.45
C LEU A 107 -10.04 -8.50 4.79
N ARG A 108 -9.82 -9.31 5.83
CA ARG A 108 -10.32 -9.02 7.18
C ARG A 108 -9.59 -7.84 7.83
N MET A 109 -8.29 -7.69 7.59
CA MET A 109 -7.54 -6.51 8.02
C MET A 109 -8.02 -5.26 7.28
N VAL A 110 -8.30 -5.35 5.98
CA VAL A 110 -8.94 -4.26 5.22
C VAL A 110 -10.28 -3.92 5.84
N ASP A 111 -11.18 -4.89 6.00
CA ASP A 111 -12.54 -4.74 6.53
C ASP A 111 -12.55 -4.04 7.91
N THR A 112 -11.63 -4.43 8.79
CA THR A 112 -11.52 -3.87 10.14
C THR A 112 -10.69 -2.59 10.24
N SER A 113 -10.07 -2.13 9.17
CA SER A 113 -9.40 -0.82 9.17
C SER A 113 -10.38 0.33 9.04
N ASP A 114 -10.05 1.51 9.56
CA ASP A 114 -10.83 2.73 9.42
C ASP A 114 -10.48 3.48 8.12
N PHE A 115 -9.24 3.32 7.63
CA PHE A 115 -8.78 3.76 6.30
C PHE A 115 -7.63 2.87 5.82
N ILE A 116 -7.23 2.99 4.55
CA ILE A 116 -6.05 2.28 4.04
C ILE A 116 -5.05 3.25 3.41
N VAL A 117 -3.78 2.87 3.41
CA VAL A 117 -2.72 3.46 2.58
C VAL A 117 -2.37 2.45 1.49
N SER A 118 -2.45 2.85 0.23
CA SER A 118 -2.19 1.99 -0.93
C SER A 118 -1.04 2.53 -1.76
N TYR A 119 0.09 1.81 -1.79
CA TYR A 119 1.21 2.09 -2.69
C TYR A 119 1.02 1.36 -4.01
N CYS A 120 0.90 2.13 -5.10
CA CYS A 120 0.50 1.64 -6.41
C CYS A 120 1.47 2.14 -7.50
N PRO A 121 2.70 1.61 -7.56
CA PRO A 121 3.62 1.86 -8.66
C PRO A 121 3.08 1.21 -9.95
N THR A 122 3.12 1.95 -11.06
CA THR A 122 2.50 1.51 -12.32
C THR A 122 3.29 0.45 -13.08
N ASN A 123 4.51 0.14 -12.66
CA ASN A 123 5.38 -0.88 -13.24
C ASN A 123 5.41 -2.19 -12.45
N ILE A 124 4.69 -2.30 -11.33
CA ILE A 124 4.61 -3.55 -10.58
C ILE A 124 3.21 -4.12 -10.72
N TYR A 125 3.12 -5.34 -11.22
CA TYR A 125 1.85 -6.05 -11.29
C TYR A 125 1.34 -6.38 -9.89
N SER A 126 0.07 -6.05 -9.63
CA SER A 126 -0.60 -6.38 -8.37
C SER A 126 -2.08 -6.64 -8.61
N VAL A 127 -2.58 -7.73 -8.04
CA VAL A 127 -4.01 -8.10 -8.03
C VAL A 127 -4.64 -7.91 -6.65
N GLY A 128 -3.88 -8.13 -5.58
CA GLY A 128 -4.32 -7.92 -4.20
C GLY A 128 -4.64 -6.45 -3.93
N THR A 129 -3.73 -5.55 -4.30
CA THR A 129 -3.87 -4.09 -4.05
C THR A 129 -5.15 -3.51 -4.66
N PRO A 130 -5.51 -3.75 -5.96
CA PRO A 130 -6.80 -3.34 -6.48
C PRO A 130 -8.00 -3.92 -5.70
N HIS A 131 -7.97 -5.20 -5.32
CA HIS A 131 -9.07 -5.86 -4.60
C HIS A 131 -9.29 -5.22 -3.22
N GLU A 132 -8.21 -4.96 -2.50
CA GLU A 132 -8.22 -4.30 -1.19
C GLU A 132 -8.78 -2.87 -1.27
N ILE A 133 -8.38 -2.10 -2.29
CA ILE A 133 -8.92 -0.75 -2.55
C ILE A 133 -10.42 -0.81 -2.84
N ILE A 134 -10.85 -1.74 -3.70
CA ILE A 134 -12.27 -1.88 -4.06
C ILE A 134 -13.10 -2.22 -2.82
N LEU A 135 -12.67 -3.19 -2.02
CA LEU A 135 -13.36 -3.57 -0.78
C LEU A 135 -13.45 -2.38 0.18
N CYS A 136 -12.35 -1.65 0.36
CA CYS A 136 -12.31 -0.45 1.20
C CYS A 136 -13.33 0.61 0.74
N ARG A 137 -13.44 0.85 -0.57
CA ARG A 137 -14.37 1.84 -1.13
C ARG A 137 -15.82 1.37 -1.14
N GLN A 138 -16.08 0.08 -1.28
CA GLN A 138 -17.44 -0.48 -1.09
C GLN A 138 -17.96 -0.26 0.33
N GLN A 139 -17.06 -0.11 1.30
CA GLN A 139 -17.38 0.23 2.69
C GLN A 139 -17.31 1.75 2.97
N HIS A 140 -17.16 2.58 1.92
CA HIS A 140 -17.04 4.03 2.01
C HIS A 140 -15.84 4.55 2.81
N LYS A 141 -14.81 3.72 3.03
CA LYS A 141 -13.65 4.09 3.84
C LYS A 141 -12.60 4.84 3.02
N PRO A 142 -11.90 5.83 3.60
CA PRO A 142 -10.87 6.59 2.90
C PRO A 142 -9.73 5.68 2.39
N VAL A 143 -9.25 5.98 1.18
CA VAL A 143 -8.06 5.35 0.57
C VAL A 143 -7.04 6.44 0.33
N LEU A 144 -5.86 6.32 0.94
CA LEU A 144 -4.71 7.19 0.67
C LEU A 144 -3.84 6.53 -0.39
N PHE A 145 -3.95 7.00 -1.62
CA PHE A 145 -3.34 6.37 -2.80
C PHE A 145 -2.01 7.03 -3.15
N VAL A 146 -0.91 6.28 -3.06
CA VAL A 146 0.44 6.73 -3.44
C VAL A 146 0.79 6.17 -4.82
N SER A 147 0.99 7.04 -5.80
CA SER A 147 1.45 6.68 -7.15
C SER A 147 2.78 7.37 -7.42
N PRO A 148 3.92 6.66 -7.28
CA PRO A 148 5.23 7.27 -7.47
C PRO A 148 5.52 7.53 -8.95
N TYR A 149 6.52 8.36 -9.20
CA TYR A 149 7.23 8.39 -10.48
C TYR A 149 7.81 7.00 -10.77
N VAL A 150 7.89 6.67 -12.05
CA VAL A 150 8.54 5.44 -12.51
C VAL A 150 9.43 5.77 -13.69
N ASP A 151 10.72 5.53 -13.54
CA ASP A 151 11.72 5.58 -14.60
C ASP A 151 12.60 4.32 -14.58
N PHE A 152 13.45 4.17 -15.59
CA PHE A 152 14.34 3.02 -15.75
C PHE A 152 15.74 3.48 -16.17
N PRO A 153 16.47 4.24 -15.33
CA PRO A 153 17.75 4.83 -15.70
C PRO A 153 18.77 3.78 -16.17
N ALA A 154 18.80 2.60 -15.54
CA ALA A 154 19.68 1.50 -15.97
C ALA A 154 19.34 0.95 -17.37
N LEU A 155 18.07 1.03 -17.78
CA LEU A 155 17.65 0.67 -19.15
C LEU A 155 18.14 1.72 -20.15
N ASP A 156 18.00 3.00 -19.80
CA ASP A 156 18.46 4.11 -20.62
C ASP A 156 19.99 4.05 -20.81
N ASP A 157 20.73 3.76 -19.73
CA ASP A 157 22.18 3.57 -19.75
C ASP A 157 22.59 2.37 -20.61
N LEU A 158 21.86 1.24 -20.51
CA LEU A 158 22.11 0.06 -21.35
C LEU A 158 21.90 0.38 -22.83
N GLU A 159 20.83 1.09 -23.17
CA GLU A 159 20.56 1.49 -24.55
C GLU A 159 21.66 2.41 -25.09
N ALA A 160 22.06 3.42 -24.31
CA ALA A 160 23.14 4.33 -24.67
C ALA A 160 24.47 3.59 -24.88
N HIS A 161 24.76 2.64 -24.00
CA HIS A 161 25.95 1.79 -24.07
C HIS A 161 26.00 0.94 -25.34
N LEU A 162 24.90 0.29 -25.71
CA LEU A 162 24.81 -0.54 -26.91
C LEU A 162 24.97 0.31 -28.19
N LYS A 163 24.37 1.51 -28.21
CA LYS A 163 24.56 2.48 -29.31
C LYS A 163 26.02 2.90 -29.46
N GLN A 164 26.69 3.22 -28.36
CA GLN A 164 28.10 3.62 -28.37
C GLN A 164 29.02 2.51 -28.90
N ARG A 165 28.67 1.24 -28.67
CA ARG A 165 29.43 0.08 -29.14
C ARG A 165 29.06 -0.38 -30.55
N HIS A 166 28.09 0.27 -31.20
CA HIS A 166 27.54 -0.17 -32.48
C HIS A 166 27.08 -1.64 -32.45
N ASP A 167 26.46 -2.08 -31.34
CA ASP A 167 25.94 -3.43 -31.19
C ASP A 167 24.49 -3.52 -31.68
N ASP A 168 24.32 -3.64 -33.00
CA ASP A 168 23.00 -3.70 -33.64
C ASP A 168 22.15 -4.89 -33.16
N ARG A 169 22.80 -6.02 -32.85
CA ARG A 169 22.10 -7.20 -32.33
C ARG A 169 21.60 -6.96 -30.90
N GLY A 170 22.44 -6.39 -30.04
CA GLY A 170 22.06 -6.01 -28.69
C GLY A 170 20.91 -5.02 -28.67
N LEU A 171 20.94 -4.02 -29.56
CA LEU A 171 19.84 -3.06 -29.72
C LEU A 171 18.54 -3.74 -30.17
N ALA A 172 18.59 -4.64 -31.15
CA ALA A 172 17.41 -5.37 -31.60
C ALA A 172 16.81 -6.23 -30.47
N LEU A 173 17.65 -6.93 -29.70
CA LEU A 173 17.20 -7.70 -28.53
C LEU A 173 16.60 -6.82 -27.44
N LEU A 174 17.17 -5.64 -27.21
CA LEU A 174 16.65 -4.67 -26.24
C LEU A 174 15.25 -4.17 -26.63
N GLU A 175 15.05 -3.86 -27.92
CA GLU A 175 13.73 -3.45 -28.43
C GLU A 175 12.70 -4.59 -28.36
N THR A 176 13.11 -5.84 -28.63
CA THR A 176 12.25 -7.01 -28.39
C THR A 176 11.89 -7.13 -26.91
N LEU A 177 12.86 -6.99 -26.00
CA LEU A 177 12.63 -7.08 -24.56
C LEU A 177 11.66 -6.01 -24.05
N LYS A 178 11.76 -4.77 -24.55
CA LYS A 178 10.82 -3.68 -24.24
C LYS A 178 9.40 -3.95 -24.73
N ALA A 179 9.23 -4.77 -25.77
CA ALA A 179 7.92 -5.17 -26.27
C ALA A 179 7.34 -6.38 -25.52
N GLU A 180 8.19 -7.31 -25.07
CA GLU A 180 7.78 -8.52 -24.34
C GLU A 180 7.47 -8.26 -22.87
N VAL A 181 8.20 -7.34 -22.24
CA VAL A 181 8.02 -6.94 -20.85
C VAL A 181 7.36 -5.56 -20.82
N PRO A 182 6.36 -5.30 -19.96
CA PRO A 182 5.68 -4.00 -19.89
C PRO A 182 6.56 -2.92 -19.22
N ILE A 183 7.72 -2.64 -19.80
CA ILE A 183 8.70 -1.66 -19.34
C ILE A 183 8.22 -0.29 -19.81
N LYS A 184 7.34 0.33 -19.03
CA LYS A 184 6.77 1.64 -19.34
C LYS A 184 6.97 2.58 -18.17
N GLY A 185 7.70 3.67 -18.42
CA GLY A 185 7.86 4.75 -17.45
C GLY A 185 6.54 5.46 -17.16
N ASN A 186 6.47 6.09 -16.01
CA ASN A 186 5.40 6.99 -15.59
C ASN A 186 6.03 8.30 -15.09
N PRO A 187 6.47 9.17 -16.01
CA PRO A 187 7.23 10.37 -15.68
C PRO A 187 6.40 11.44 -14.99
N THR A 188 5.10 11.22 -14.80
CA THR A 188 4.19 12.15 -14.11
C THR A 188 3.68 11.58 -12.79
N GLY A 189 3.98 10.32 -12.47
CA GLY A 189 3.36 9.61 -11.33
C GLY A 189 1.84 9.54 -11.44
N ALA A 190 1.27 9.68 -12.64
CA ALA A 190 -0.18 9.69 -12.79
C ALA A 190 -0.74 8.28 -12.52
N PRO A 191 -1.75 8.13 -11.64
CA PRO A 191 -2.37 6.84 -11.39
C PRO A 191 -3.16 6.38 -12.62
N SER A 192 -3.50 5.09 -12.67
CA SER A 192 -4.44 4.58 -13.68
C SER A 192 -5.77 5.33 -13.63
N LEU A 193 -6.36 5.61 -14.80
CA LEU A 193 -7.63 6.33 -14.93
C LEU A 193 -8.78 5.66 -14.18
N TRP A 194 -8.70 4.35 -13.94
CA TRP A 194 -9.68 3.61 -13.15
C TRP A 194 -9.66 3.96 -11.65
N TYR A 195 -8.50 4.33 -11.11
CA TYR A 195 -8.41 4.71 -9.69
C TYR A 195 -9.01 6.09 -9.44
N LEU A 196 -9.01 6.99 -10.43
CA LEU A 196 -9.53 8.35 -10.29
C LEU A 196 -10.99 8.40 -9.78
N PRO A 197 -11.97 7.72 -10.41
CA PRO A 197 -13.34 7.69 -9.89
C PRO A 197 -13.49 6.77 -8.67
N LEU A 198 -12.66 5.74 -8.53
CA LEU A 198 -12.74 4.78 -7.42
C LEU A 198 -12.33 5.39 -6.08
N VAL A 199 -11.19 6.08 -6.05
CA VAL A 199 -10.62 6.73 -4.87
C VAL A 199 -11.22 8.13 -4.66
N GLY A 200 -11.52 8.85 -5.75
CA GLY A 200 -11.89 10.26 -5.73
C GLY A 200 -10.67 11.18 -5.80
N GLY A 201 -10.86 12.49 -6.00
CA GLY A 201 -9.78 13.40 -6.41
C GLY A 201 -8.77 13.84 -5.34
N GLU A 202 -9.07 13.65 -4.06
CA GLU A 202 -8.34 14.36 -2.99
C GLU A 202 -7.22 13.56 -2.35
N HIS A 203 -7.29 12.23 -2.38
CA HIS A 203 -6.40 11.37 -1.60
C HIS A 203 -5.33 10.68 -2.46
N PHE A 204 -4.86 11.37 -3.49
CA PHE A 204 -3.71 10.97 -4.31
C PHE A 204 -2.43 11.68 -3.86
N PHE A 205 -1.33 10.94 -3.81
CA PHE A 205 0.00 11.36 -3.40
C PHE A 205 1.04 10.85 -4.41
N ASP A 206 2.04 11.68 -4.74
CA ASP A 206 3.10 11.34 -5.71
C ASP A 206 4.39 10.84 -5.05
N GLY A 207 4.34 10.59 -3.75
CA GLY A 207 5.41 10.02 -2.94
C GLY A 207 5.05 10.01 -1.46
N PHE A 208 5.97 9.55 -0.63
CA PHE A 208 5.83 9.49 0.81
C PHE A 208 6.33 10.77 1.50
N GLY A 209 7.42 11.36 1.00
CA GLY A 209 8.07 12.52 1.61
C GLY A 209 8.88 12.13 2.85
N PHE A 210 9.72 11.10 2.73
CA PHE A 210 10.50 10.59 3.86
C PHE A 210 11.55 11.58 4.37
N ALA A 211 12.13 12.40 3.49
CA ALA A 211 13.25 13.28 3.78
C ALA A 211 13.07 14.14 5.06
N ASP A 212 11.87 14.66 5.28
CA ASP A 212 11.56 15.54 6.44
C ASP A 212 11.48 14.80 7.78
N TYR A 213 11.32 13.47 7.74
CA TYR A 213 11.08 12.60 8.89
C TYR A 213 12.29 11.73 9.24
N ARG A 214 13.22 11.53 8.30
CA ARG A 214 14.38 10.64 8.47
C ARG A 214 15.15 10.88 9.77
N ARG A 215 15.45 12.14 10.10
CA ARG A 215 16.18 12.47 11.33
C ARG A 215 15.39 12.16 12.60
N SER A 216 14.06 12.26 12.55
CA SER A 216 13.20 12.01 13.71
C SER A 216 13.06 10.52 14.02
N PHE A 217 13.27 9.65 13.03
CA PHE A 217 13.14 8.19 13.17
C PHE A 217 14.45 7.42 12.95
N ASP A 218 15.57 8.12 12.74
CA ASP A 218 16.89 7.53 12.47
C ASP A 218 16.89 6.52 11.30
N TRP A 219 16.19 6.86 10.22
CA TRP A 219 16.10 5.96 9.06
C TRP A 219 17.37 5.97 8.21
N PRO A 220 17.91 4.78 7.87
CA PRO A 220 19.06 4.66 6.97
C PRO A 220 18.70 5.09 5.55
N ASP A 221 19.68 5.41 4.71
CA ASP A 221 19.45 5.63 3.29
C ASP A 221 18.93 4.37 2.59
N THR A 222 17.95 4.53 1.71
CA THR A 222 17.37 3.46 0.89
C THR A 222 17.23 3.91 -0.57
N PRO A 223 17.02 2.98 -1.52
CA PRO A 223 16.70 3.34 -2.91
C PRO A 223 15.48 4.25 -3.05
N LEU A 224 14.48 4.12 -2.16
CA LEU A 224 13.31 5.02 -2.14
C LEU A 224 13.71 6.47 -1.80
N ASP A 225 14.69 6.68 -0.92
CA ASP A 225 15.18 8.03 -0.59
C ASP A 225 15.89 8.66 -1.79
N ALA A 226 16.72 7.88 -2.49
CA ALA A 226 17.38 8.35 -3.70
C ALA A 226 16.35 8.70 -4.79
N HIS A 227 15.32 7.87 -4.95
CA HIS A 227 14.22 8.11 -5.87
C HIS A 227 13.44 9.39 -5.53
N GLU A 228 13.06 9.61 -4.26
CA GLU A 228 12.41 10.86 -3.85
C GLU A 228 13.33 12.08 -3.93
N ALA A 229 14.66 11.92 -3.84
CA ALA A 229 15.60 13.01 -4.04
C ALA A 229 15.68 13.41 -5.53
N GLN A 230 15.64 12.44 -6.43
CA GLN A 230 15.61 12.65 -7.87
C GLN A 230 14.26 13.21 -8.34
N HIS A 231 13.16 12.72 -7.76
CA HIS A 231 11.79 13.15 -8.03
C HIS A 231 11.10 13.64 -6.76
N PRO A 232 11.40 14.86 -6.28
CA PRO A 232 10.79 15.40 -5.06
C PRO A 232 9.26 15.38 -5.11
N PRO A 233 8.58 14.71 -4.16
CA PRO A 233 7.12 14.64 -4.14
C PRO A 233 6.50 16.04 -3.99
N ARG A 234 5.52 16.37 -4.83
CA ARG A 234 4.77 17.63 -4.76
C ARG A 234 3.64 17.56 -3.74
N LYS A 235 3.07 16.36 -3.55
CA LYS A 235 2.01 16.06 -2.60
C LYS A 235 2.38 14.79 -1.82
N PRO A 236 3.32 14.90 -0.87
CA PRO A 236 3.79 13.76 -0.07
C PRO A 236 2.75 13.25 0.93
N LEU A 237 2.74 11.95 1.18
CA LEU A 237 1.84 11.29 2.14
C LEU A 237 2.12 11.67 3.61
N LEU A 238 3.38 11.65 4.06
CA LEU A 238 3.68 11.79 5.49
C LEU A 238 3.28 13.16 6.07
N PRO A 239 3.50 14.30 5.38
CA PRO A 239 2.96 15.59 5.81
C PRO A 239 1.44 15.62 5.90
N PHE A 240 0.75 14.92 5.00
CA PHE A 240 -0.70 14.77 5.08
C PHE A 240 -1.12 13.98 6.32
N LEU A 241 -0.47 12.84 6.62
CA LEU A 241 -0.76 12.05 7.83
C LEU A 241 -0.52 12.86 9.11
N ALA A 242 0.55 13.67 9.15
CA ALA A 242 0.81 14.57 10.27
C ALA A 242 -0.29 15.64 10.43
N SER A 243 -0.76 16.22 9.32
CA SER A 243 -1.92 17.14 9.36
C SER A 243 -3.21 16.42 9.75
N LEU A 244 -3.41 15.18 9.30
CA LEU A 244 -4.60 14.38 9.58
C LEU A 244 -4.71 14.07 11.07
N ASN A 245 -3.60 13.83 11.76
CA ASN A 245 -3.61 13.68 13.22
C ASN A 245 -4.13 14.94 13.95
N GLU A 246 -3.99 16.12 13.34
CA GLU A 246 -4.40 17.40 13.94
C GLU A 246 -5.83 17.81 13.58
N ARG A 247 -6.29 17.51 12.36
CA ARG A 247 -7.59 17.96 11.84
C ARG A 247 -8.10 17.04 10.74
N LEU A 248 -9.42 16.96 10.61
CA LEU A 248 -10.05 16.30 9.48
C LEU A 248 -9.68 17.00 8.17
N PRO A 249 -9.44 16.25 7.08
CA PRO A 249 -9.14 16.83 5.79
C PRO A 249 -10.42 17.38 5.15
N GLU A 250 -10.23 18.25 4.18
CA GLU A 250 -11.31 18.78 3.37
C GLU A 250 -11.45 18.00 2.05
N LYS A 251 -12.59 18.15 1.39
CA LYS A 251 -12.83 17.67 0.02
C LYS A 251 -13.43 18.76 -0.84
N TRP A 252 -13.11 18.78 -2.13
CA TRP A 252 -13.75 19.69 -3.08
C TRP A 252 -15.22 19.31 -3.33
N ASP A 253 -16.13 20.19 -2.94
CA ASP A 253 -17.55 20.08 -3.29
C ASP A 253 -17.77 20.72 -4.67
N ARG A 254 -18.03 19.89 -5.68
CA ARG A 254 -18.25 20.35 -7.06
C ARG A 254 -19.49 21.24 -7.21
N ALA A 255 -20.55 20.99 -6.44
CA ALA A 255 -21.78 21.75 -6.51
C ALA A 255 -21.62 23.14 -5.87
N ARG A 256 -20.93 23.20 -4.72
CA ARG A 256 -20.67 24.44 -3.98
C ARG A 256 -19.42 25.19 -4.44
N ARG A 257 -18.57 24.56 -5.27
CA ARG A 257 -17.28 25.08 -5.76
C ARG A 257 -16.37 25.58 -4.64
N LYS A 258 -16.29 24.82 -3.55
CA LYS A 258 -15.43 25.12 -2.40
C LYS A 258 -15.01 23.85 -1.69
N PHE A 259 -13.96 23.96 -0.89
CA PHE A 259 -13.59 22.91 0.06
C PHE A 259 -14.62 22.86 1.21
N VAL A 260 -14.97 21.63 1.60
CA VAL A 260 -15.86 21.31 2.72
C VAL A 260 -15.26 20.20 3.56
N PRO A 261 -15.66 20.00 4.82
CA PRO A 261 -15.21 18.86 5.61
C PRO A 261 -15.44 17.53 4.89
N ASN A 262 -14.45 16.64 4.94
CA ASN A 262 -14.57 15.31 4.37
C ASN A 262 -15.16 14.34 5.41
N ASP A 263 -16.44 14.01 5.23
CA ASP A 263 -17.25 13.13 6.09
C ASP A 263 -16.98 11.63 5.89
N ASP A 264 -16.11 11.22 4.96
CA ASP A 264 -15.62 9.83 4.88
C ASP A 264 -14.70 9.49 6.08
N TRP A 265 -14.16 10.49 6.79
CA TRP A 265 -13.24 10.30 7.92
C TRP A 265 -13.99 10.17 9.25
N LEU A 266 -14.54 8.98 9.47
CA LEU A 266 -15.31 8.63 10.67
C LEU A 266 -14.44 7.87 11.68
N PHE A 267 -13.67 8.61 12.47
CA PHE A 267 -12.90 8.03 13.58
C PHE A 267 -13.73 7.91 14.86
N TRP A 268 -13.59 6.80 15.56
CA TRP A 268 -14.38 6.47 16.74
C TRP A 268 -13.66 6.83 18.04
N GLU A 269 -14.33 7.50 18.97
CA GLU A 269 -13.86 7.70 20.34
C GLU A 269 -14.44 6.63 21.28
N LEU A 270 -13.99 5.37 21.15
CA LEU A 270 -14.59 4.24 21.85
C LEU A 270 -14.40 4.29 23.38
N SER A 271 -13.29 4.84 23.88
CA SER A 271 -12.96 4.91 25.31
C SER A 271 -13.92 5.81 26.13
N ARG A 272 -14.65 6.73 25.49
CA ARG A 272 -15.65 7.58 26.18
C ARG A 272 -16.95 6.84 26.49
N SER A 273 -17.27 5.78 25.73
CA SER A 273 -18.51 5.02 25.90
C SER A 273 -18.54 4.18 27.19
N GLU A 274 -17.38 3.69 27.63
CA GLU A 274 -17.25 2.94 28.89
C GLU A 274 -17.55 3.80 30.13
N LYS A 275 -17.25 5.10 30.07
CA LYS A 275 -17.53 6.04 31.17
C LYS A 275 -19.01 6.40 31.31
N GLN A 276 -19.84 6.10 30.30
CA GLN A 276 -21.28 6.37 30.30
C GLN A 276 -22.12 5.14 30.66
N ALA A 277 -21.51 3.98 30.92
CA ALA A 277 -22.24 2.81 31.39
C ALA A 277 -22.87 3.10 32.77
N PRO A 278 -24.20 3.02 32.94
CA PRO A 278 -24.82 3.25 34.23
C PRO A 278 -24.26 2.24 35.23
N ALA A 279 -23.83 2.73 36.39
CA ALA A 279 -23.33 1.90 37.49
C ALA A 279 -24.27 0.72 37.67
N ARG A 280 -23.78 -0.50 37.40
CA ARG A 280 -24.53 -1.73 37.62
C ARG A 280 -25.07 -1.67 39.04
N ARG A 281 -26.38 -1.43 39.20
CA ARG A 281 -27.07 -1.56 40.48
C ARG A 281 -26.91 -3.02 40.88
N ARG A 282 -25.97 -3.28 41.80
CA ARG A 282 -25.86 -4.57 42.49
C ARG A 282 -27.22 -4.85 43.10
N ARG A 283 -27.91 -5.88 42.60
CA ARG A 283 -28.98 -6.56 43.31
C ARG A 283 -28.40 -7.82 43.91
#